data_AF-A0A2I1IGD6-F1
#
_entry.id   AF-A0A2I1IGD6-F1
#
_cell.length_a   1.000
_cell.length_b   1.000
_cell.length_c   1.000
_cell.angle_alpha   90.00
_cell.angle_beta   90.00
_cell.angle_gamma   90.00
#
_symmetry.space_group_name_H-M   'P 1'
#
loop_
_entity.id
_entity.type
_entity.pdbx_description
1 polymer ?
#
loop_
_entity_poly.entity_id
_entity_poly.type
_entity_poly.pdbx_seq_one_letter_code
_entity_poly.pdbx_strand_id
1 'polypeptide(L)'
;MFNAAVRSNVGLVRQNNQDSGYVGPNFLLIADGMGGHAGGDVASAITVSCLAALDTPQHSPDLLGELRSAILEANERINAAVAERPELAGMGTTVTALMRQDSRLCLAHIGDSRAYLLRNGELTQMTSDHTFVQMLVDEGRITEDEAEHHPQRSVVMKVLGDVGSTPELDMSIRNAQLGDRWLLCSDGLTGFADIRDIKQILETVENPDDACDQLVDLALDGGGADNVTVIVSDIVEADPARAEDPGSNAGSVRINPHYALLGSSAESTRQMNVVNDDPAADTDIMHAGDIAAMGKDTGTDDADEVTQPTSADTAPATQPTSTSGEDDEAEPAAVAAAPAAPVAAASAASAADEEPKPSRAERKAQRKADKKASKRAAAARDDDDDDDYEEVPRRSYFGWIVTVLVVALLAGAALFGWRYIQNQYYVTEENGRVVVYQGVSQDLGPISLSHLQEQTDIEVSSLSSFTQDRLGQTIPAGSKEDVDNIVDNLRKEASRDSSGDGIQGGVNDGTDPAPSSDSESPGGDGQ
;
A
#
# COMPACT_ATOMS: atom_id res chain seq x y z
N MET A 1 18.70 13.76 -14.16
CA MET A 1 18.44 13.20 -12.82
C MET A 1 17.23 13.88 -12.24
N PHE A 2 16.70 13.38 -11.14
CA PHE A 2 15.68 14.09 -10.37
C PHE A 2 16.35 15.14 -9.47
N ASN A 3 15.84 16.37 -9.51
CA ASN A 3 16.05 17.36 -8.46
C ASN A 3 14.73 17.51 -7.71
N ALA A 4 14.63 16.81 -6.57
CA ALA A 4 13.35 16.57 -5.92
C ALA A 4 13.37 16.96 -4.45
N ALA A 5 12.20 17.35 -3.95
CA ALA A 5 11.92 17.54 -2.54
C ALA A 5 10.69 16.74 -2.14
N VAL A 6 10.61 16.39 -0.86
CA VAL A 6 9.46 15.70 -0.27
C VAL A 6 9.03 16.41 1.00
N ARG A 7 7.72 16.51 1.21
CA ARG A 7 7.11 16.92 2.48
C ARG A 7 5.97 15.99 2.83
N SER A 8 5.80 15.75 4.12
CA SER A 8 4.71 14.94 4.66
C SER A 8 4.25 15.55 5.98
N ASN A 9 2.95 15.75 6.11
CA ASN A 9 2.30 16.37 7.26
C ASN A 9 1.14 15.48 7.73
N VAL A 10 0.92 15.43 9.04
CA VAL A 10 -0.17 14.64 9.64
C VAL A 10 -1.56 15.20 9.34
N GLY A 11 -1.66 16.47 8.96
CA GLY A 11 -2.93 17.18 8.83
C GLY A 11 -3.41 17.77 10.16
N LEU A 12 -4.63 18.28 10.17
CA LEU A 12 -5.26 18.95 11.31
C LEU A 12 -6.16 18.01 12.13
N VAL A 13 -6.58 16.87 11.54
CA VAL A 13 -7.59 15.97 12.13
C VAL A 13 -7.02 14.61 12.53
N ARG A 14 -6.11 14.04 11.73
CA ARG A 14 -5.51 12.73 12.02
C ARG A 14 -4.55 12.82 13.22
N GLN A 15 -4.43 11.74 13.99
CA GLN A 15 -3.51 11.68 15.13
C GLN A 15 -2.10 11.24 14.72
N ASN A 16 -2.02 10.33 13.74
CA ASN A 16 -0.79 9.74 13.25
C ASN A 16 -0.67 9.97 11.76
N ASN A 17 0.57 10.05 11.29
CA ASN A 17 0.87 10.13 9.87
C ASN A 17 1.10 8.72 9.33
N GLN A 18 0.19 8.26 8.47
CA GLN A 18 0.22 6.94 7.84
C GLN A 18 0.83 6.98 6.44
N ASP A 19 1.09 8.16 5.88
CA ASP A 19 1.81 8.30 4.62
C ASP A 19 3.30 8.09 4.80
N SER A 20 3.96 7.62 3.75
CA SER A 20 5.42 7.61 3.63
C SER A 20 5.84 8.07 2.23
N GLY A 21 6.98 8.75 2.14
CA GLY A 21 7.55 9.20 0.86
C GLY A 21 9.06 9.04 0.81
N TYR A 22 9.59 8.89 -0.41
CA TYR A 22 11.02 8.82 -0.70
C TYR A 22 11.36 9.62 -1.96
N VAL A 23 12.47 10.36 -1.89
CA VAL A 23 13.06 11.04 -3.04
C VAL A 23 14.54 10.75 -3.14
N GLY A 24 14.99 10.48 -4.36
CA GLY A 24 16.38 10.27 -4.68
C GLY A 24 16.69 10.68 -6.12
N PRO A 25 17.97 10.68 -6.54
CA PRO A 25 18.38 11.11 -7.88
C PRO A 25 17.79 10.25 -9.01
N ASN A 26 17.40 9.00 -8.74
CA ASN A 26 16.89 8.05 -9.75
C ASN A 26 15.55 7.42 -9.38
N PHE A 27 15.05 7.60 -8.16
CA PHE A 27 13.78 7.02 -7.72
C PHE A 27 12.94 8.00 -6.89
N LEU A 28 11.63 8.05 -7.17
CA LEU A 28 10.63 8.79 -6.40
C LEU A 28 9.50 7.84 -6.02
N LEU A 29 8.98 7.98 -4.81
CA LEU A 29 7.92 7.11 -4.31
C LEU A 29 7.06 7.82 -3.27
N ILE A 30 5.74 7.65 -3.39
CA ILE A 30 4.79 7.92 -2.32
C ILE A 30 3.96 6.67 -2.04
N ALA A 31 3.66 6.45 -0.77
CA ALA A 31 2.83 5.36 -0.27
C ALA A 31 1.89 5.91 0.81
N ASP A 32 0.60 5.89 0.52
CA ASP A 32 -0.46 6.32 1.45
C ASP A 32 -1.00 5.09 2.18
N GLY A 33 -0.74 5.05 3.49
CA GLY A 33 -1.02 3.91 4.34
C GLY A 33 -2.46 3.89 4.81
N MET A 34 -3.18 2.82 4.48
CA MET A 34 -4.55 2.62 4.90
C MET A 34 -4.70 1.38 5.78
N GLY A 35 -5.67 1.42 6.69
CA GLY A 35 -5.95 0.31 7.59
C GLY A 35 -6.71 0.81 8.80
N GLY A 36 -7.43 -0.09 9.48
CA GLY A 36 -8.13 0.22 10.73
C GLY A 36 -7.15 0.54 11.87
N HIS A 37 -7.21 -0.16 12.99
CA HIS A 37 -6.28 0.07 14.10
C HIS A 37 -4.81 -0.04 13.62
N ALA A 38 -4.09 1.10 13.62
CA ALA A 38 -2.62 1.27 13.51
C ALA A 38 -1.85 0.39 12.50
N GLY A 39 -2.43 0.16 11.30
CA GLY A 39 -1.80 -0.66 10.27
C GLY A 39 -1.18 0.12 9.09
N GLY A 40 -1.80 1.24 8.70
CA GLY A 40 -1.41 1.97 7.49
C GLY A 40 0.01 2.55 7.54
N ASP A 41 0.38 3.13 8.69
CA ASP A 41 1.72 3.64 8.98
C ASP A 41 2.80 2.56 8.89
N VAL A 42 2.48 1.33 9.29
CA VAL A 42 3.37 0.17 9.13
C VAL A 42 3.49 -0.23 7.66
N ALA A 43 2.37 -0.37 6.96
CA ALA A 43 2.35 -0.80 5.57
C ALA A 43 3.13 0.17 4.66
N SER A 44 2.87 1.47 4.76
CA SER A 44 3.57 2.48 3.95
C SER A 44 5.06 2.53 4.27
N ALA A 45 5.46 2.37 5.54
CA ALA A 45 6.86 2.36 5.95
C ALA A 45 7.63 1.15 5.43
N ILE A 46 7.03 -0.05 5.50
CA ILE A 46 7.60 -1.28 4.90
C ILE A 46 7.81 -1.07 3.40
N THR A 47 6.79 -0.56 2.71
CA THR A 47 6.84 -0.34 1.26
C THR A 47 7.92 0.63 0.85
N VAL A 48 7.99 1.81 1.49
CA VAL A 48 9.03 2.80 1.17
C VAL A 48 10.42 2.24 1.45
N SER A 49 10.61 1.55 2.58
CA SER A 49 11.89 0.94 2.94
C SER A 49 12.35 -0.11 1.93
N CYS A 50 11.46 -0.97 1.44
CA CYS A 50 11.80 -1.96 0.42
C CYS A 50 12.18 -1.30 -0.92
N LEU A 51 11.37 -0.33 -1.35
CA LEU A 51 11.50 0.25 -2.69
C LEU A 51 12.61 1.30 -2.79
N ALA A 52 13.00 1.94 -1.69
CA ALA A 52 14.10 2.91 -1.65
C ALA A 52 15.43 2.30 -2.15
N ALA A 53 15.62 0.98 -2.02
CA ALA A 53 16.80 0.28 -2.54
C ALA A 53 16.91 0.32 -4.08
N LEU A 54 15.83 0.68 -4.79
CA LEU A 54 15.84 0.92 -6.24
C LEU A 54 16.45 2.27 -6.61
N ASP A 55 16.83 3.13 -5.67
CA ASP A 55 17.46 4.39 -6.01
C ASP A 55 18.93 4.22 -6.38
N THR A 56 19.16 3.71 -7.58
CA THR A 56 20.50 3.45 -8.12
C THR A 56 20.60 4.03 -9.53
N PRO A 57 21.80 4.42 -9.99
CA PRO A 57 21.97 5.00 -11.32
C PRO A 57 21.78 4.00 -12.45
N GLN A 58 21.81 2.68 -12.16
CA GLN A 58 21.83 1.65 -13.18
C GLN A 58 20.89 0.50 -12.83
N HIS A 59 19.92 0.27 -13.71
CA HIS A 59 18.91 -0.78 -13.59
C HIS A 59 19.06 -1.83 -14.68
N SER A 60 18.28 -2.90 -14.53
CA SER A 60 18.15 -3.91 -15.58
C SER A 60 17.50 -3.33 -16.85
N PRO A 61 17.74 -3.94 -18.03
CA PRO A 61 17.06 -3.52 -19.26
C PRO A 61 15.54 -3.60 -19.17
N ASP A 62 15.01 -4.50 -18.33
CA ASP A 62 13.59 -4.68 -18.04
C ASP A 62 13.16 -3.90 -16.79
N LEU A 63 13.14 -2.57 -16.92
CA LEU A 63 12.74 -1.64 -15.86
C LEU A 63 11.34 -1.95 -15.29
N LEU A 64 10.41 -2.39 -16.14
CA LEU A 64 9.05 -2.71 -15.72
C LEU A 64 9.05 -3.97 -14.86
N GLY A 65 9.78 -5.01 -15.27
CA GLY A 65 9.90 -6.25 -14.52
C GLY A 65 10.60 -6.07 -13.17
N GLU A 66 11.65 -5.26 -13.12
CA GLU A 66 12.38 -4.94 -11.89
C GLU A 66 11.50 -4.18 -10.88
N LEU A 67 10.88 -3.08 -11.30
CA LEU A 67 9.99 -2.30 -10.43
C LEU A 67 8.78 -3.13 -9.97
N ARG A 68 8.19 -3.93 -10.87
CA ARG A 68 7.09 -4.85 -10.52
C ARG A 68 7.52 -5.85 -9.45
N SER A 69 8.68 -6.47 -9.63
CA SER A 69 9.18 -7.50 -8.71
C SER A 69 9.42 -6.92 -7.32
N ALA A 70 10.03 -5.74 -7.24
CA ALA A 70 10.26 -5.05 -5.97
C ALA A 70 8.94 -4.65 -5.26
N ILE A 71 7.93 -4.21 -6.01
CA ILE A 71 6.60 -3.90 -5.45
C ILE A 71 5.90 -5.17 -4.92
N LEU A 72 6.02 -6.29 -5.65
CA LEU A 72 5.48 -7.58 -5.19
C LEU A 72 6.22 -8.10 -3.96
N GLU A 73 7.53 -7.91 -3.87
CA GLU A 73 8.32 -8.23 -2.68
C GLU A 73 7.89 -7.39 -1.47
N ALA A 74 7.65 -6.08 -1.67
CA ALA A 74 7.09 -5.22 -0.63
C ALA A 74 5.71 -5.73 -0.15
N ASN A 75 4.85 -6.18 -1.07
CA ASN A 75 3.56 -6.78 -0.73
C ASN A 75 3.72 -8.10 0.06
N GLU A 76 4.65 -8.97 -0.32
CA GLU A 76 4.98 -10.17 0.44
C GLU A 76 5.48 -9.83 1.85
N ARG A 77 6.25 -8.76 1.99
CA ARG A 77 6.77 -8.29 3.27
C ARG A 77 5.66 -7.72 4.18
N ILE A 78 4.70 -6.98 3.63
CA ILE A 78 3.50 -6.57 4.36
C ILE A 78 2.74 -7.80 4.86
N ASN A 79 2.51 -8.79 4.00
CA ASN A 79 1.84 -10.04 4.39
C ASN A 79 2.60 -10.82 5.47
N ALA A 80 3.94 -10.83 5.41
CA ALA A 80 4.77 -11.43 6.45
C ALA A 80 4.65 -10.68 7.79
N ALA A 81 4.61 -9.34 7.77
CA ALA A 81 4.38 -8.55 8.98
C ALA A 81 3.01 -8.82 9.61
N VAL A 82 1.95 -9.04 8.82
CA VAL A 82 0.63 -9.47 9.33
C VAL A 82 0.71 -10.88 9.95
N ALA A 83 1.50 -11.78 9.38
CA ALA A 83 1.71 -13.11 9.94
C ALA A 83 2.48 -13.09 11.28
N GLU A 84 3.43 -12.16 11.43
CA GLU A 84 4.17 -11.92 12.68
C GLU A 84 3.29 -11.24 13.74
N ARG A 85 2.45 -10.29 13.32
CA ARG A 85 1.59 -9.46 14.17
C ARG A 85 0.16 -9.44 13.62
N PRO A 86 -0.69 -10.42 14.02
CA PRO A 86 -2.06 -10.53 13.53
C PRO A 86 -2.93 -9.30 13.79
N GLU A 87 -2.57 -8.45 14.75
CA GLU A 87 -3.21 -7.15 14.99
C GLU A 87 -3.10 -6.17 13.82
N LEU A 88 -2.13 -6.36 12.91
CA LEU A 88 -1.97 -5.57 11.69
C LEU A 88 -2.87 -6.06 10.54
N ALA A 89 -3.74 -7.05 10.78
CA ALA A 89 -4.62 -7.58 9.76
C ALA A 89 -5.51 -6.49 9.16
N GLY A 90 -5.55 -6.42 7.83
CA GLY A 90 -6.28 -5.39 7.09
C GLY A 90 -5.49 -4.09 6.86
N MET A 91 -4.20 -4.05 7.21
CA MET A 91 -3.32 -2.98 6.74
C MET A 91 -3.04 -3.08 5.24
N GLY A 92 -2.88 -1.93 4.61
CA GLY A 92 -2.49 -1.82 3.22
C GLY A 92 -1.92 -0.46 2.92
N THR A 93 -1.42 -0.28 1.71
CA THR A 93 -0.90 1.02 1.26
C THR A 93 -1.05 1.19 -0.23
N THR A 94 -1.22 2.42 -0.68
CA THR A 94 -1.03 2.78 -2.08
C THR A 94 0.45 2.74 -2.44
N VAL A 95 0.75 2.74 -3.73
CA VAL A 95 2.08 3.01 -4.29
C VAL A 95 1.92 3.83 -5.54
N THR A 96 2.62 4.97 -5.59
CA THR A 96 2.87 5.70 -6.83
C THR A 96 4.37 5.99 -6.92
N ALA A 97 5.04 5.42 -7.91
CA ALA A 97 6.49 5.43 -8.02
C ALA A 97 6.99 5.80 -9.42
N LEU A 98 8.07 6.56 -9.48
CA LEU A 98 8.81 6.88 -10.70
C LEU A 98 10.25 6.40 -10.58
N MET A 99 10.63 5.43 -11.41
CA MET A 99 11.99 4.93 -11.52
C MET A 99 12.62 5.41 -12.82
N ARG A 100 13.81 6.00 -12.74
CA ARG A 100 14.51 6.57 -13.89
C ARG A 100 15.66 5.68 -14.31
N GLN A 101 15.77 5.47 -15.62
CA GLN A 101 17.02 5.09 -16.25
C GLN A 101 17.23 5.91 -17.52
N ASP A 102 18.32 6.68 -17.56
CA ASP A 102 18.62 7.61 -18.65
C ASP A 102 17.49 8.64 -18.85
N SER A 103 16.82 8.58 -20.01
CA SER A 103 15.64 9.36 -20.38
C SER A 103 14.32 8.59 -20.22
N ARG A 104 14.36 7.31 -19.80
CA ARG A 104 13.16 6.50 -19.59
C ARG A 104 12.71 6.62 -18.14
N LEU A 105 11.43 6.90 -17.94
CA LEU A 105 10.76 6.90 -16.64
C LEU A 105 9.76 5.75 -16.61
N CYS A 106 9.95 4.83 -15.67
CA CYS A 106 9.00 3.77 -15.37
C CYS A 106 8.06 4.27 -14.27
N LEU A 107 6.78 4.48 -14.61
CA LEU A 107 5.73 4.81 -13.66
C LEU A 107 5.03 3.51 -13.25
N ALA A 108 4.92 3.26 -11.95
CA ALA A 108 4.08 2.21 -11.38
C ALA A 108 3.09 2.83 -10.40
N HIS A 109 1.84 2.34 -10.45
CA HIS A 109 0.74 2.88 -9.67
C HIS A 109 -0.23 1.79 -9.19
N ILE A 110 -0.62 1.90 -7.93
CA ILE A 110 -1.76 1.21 -7.33
C ILE A 110 -2.32 2.06 -6.18
N GLY A 111 -3.61 2.37 -6.24
CA GLY A 111 -4.31 3.14 -5.20
C GLY A 111 -4.88 4.42 -5.81
N ASP A 112 -5.03 5.45 -5.00
CA ASP A 112 -5.60 6.74 -5.39
C ASP A 112 -4.66 7.92 -5.16
N SER A 113 -3.44 7.68 -4.68
CA SER A 113 -2.36 8.67 -4.74
C SER A 113 -1.99 8.97 -6.19
N ARG A 114 -1.75 10.23 -6.53
CA ARG A 114 -1.68 10.68 -7.93
C ARG A 114 -0.28 11.09 -8.35
N ALA A 115 0.01 10.94 -9.64
CA ALA A 115 1.17 11.58 -10.27
C ALA A 115 0.69 12.55 -11.35
N TYR A 116 1.23 13.76 -11.36
CA TYR A 116 1.01 14.79 -12.37
C TYR A 116 2.31 15.17 -13.05
N LEU A 117 2.22 15.50 -14.33
CA LEU A 117 3.31 16.06 -15.13
C LEU A 117 2.94 17.47 -15.57
N LEU A 118 3.73 18.45 -15.16
CA LEU A 118 3.71 19.80 -15.71
C LEU A 118 4.74 19.88 -16.85
N ARG A 119 4.24 20.05 -18.07
CA ARG A 119 5.07 20.21 -19.27
C ARG A 119 4.46 21.29 -20.17
N ASN A 120 5.28 22.25 -20.60
CA ASN A 120 4.84 23.35 -21.49
C ASN A 120 3.63 24.15 -20.95
N GLY A 121 3.53 24.31 -19.62
CA GLY A 121 2.40 25.01 -18.98
C GLY A 121 1.09 24.20 -18.93
N GLU A 122 1.13 22.91 -19.25
CA GLU A 122 0.00 21.99 -19.11
C GLU A 122 0.28 21.01 -17.98
N LEU A 123 -0.63 20.95 -17.00
CA LEU A 123 -0.59 19.98 -15.90
C LEU A 123 -1.51 18.82 -16.26
N THR A 124 -0.95 17.64 -16.45
CA THR A 124 -1.69 16.43 -16.84
C THR A 124 -1.55 15.36 -15.77
N GLN A 125 -2.67 14.77 -15.34
CA GLN A 125 -2.65 13.60 -14.48
C GLN A 125 -2.18 12.36 -15.27
N MET A 126 -1.22 11.64 -14.70
CA MET A 126 -0.52 10.53 -15.36
C MET A 126 -0.96 9.16 -14.84
N THR A 127 -1.67 9.13 -13.70
CA THR A 127 -2.26 7.97 -13.04
C THR A 127 -3.79 8.00 -13.16
N SER A 128 -4.44 6.84 -13.06
CA SER A 128 -5.88 6.72 -12.94
C SER A 128 -6.20 6.15 -11.57
N ASP A 129 -7.04 6.82 -10.80
CA ASP A 129 -7.31 6.42 -9.42
C ASP A 129 -7.98 5.04 -9.37
N HIS A 130 -7.53 4.16 -8.50
CA HIS A 130 -8.16 2.88 -8.25
C HIS A 130 -9.29 3.00 -7.21
N THR A 131 -10.19 3.97 -7.38
CA THR A 131 -11.34 4.19 -6.49
C THR A 131 -12.64 3.65 -7.09
N PHE A 132 -13.64 3.43 -6.23
CA PHE A 132 -14.98 3.03 -6.66
C PHE A 132 -15.60 4.05 -7.59
N VAL A 133 -15.41 5.35 -7.33
CA VAL A 133 -15.96 6.41 -8.17
C VAL A 133 -15.28 6.51 -9.52
N GLN A 134 -13.96 6.30 -9.59
CA GLN A 134 -13.26 6.25 -10.88
C GLN A 134 -13.78 5.10 -11.75
N MET A 135 -14.03 3.92 -11.16
CA MET A 135 -14.67 2.82 -11.88
C MET A 135 -16.05 3.21 -12.44
N LEU A 136 -16.86 3.94 -11.67
CA LEU A 136 -18.16 4.42 -12.15
C LEU A 136 -18.02 5.43 -13.30
N VAL A 137 -17.01 6.30 -13.25
CA VAL A 137 -16.69 7.25 -14.33
C VAL A 137 -16.25 6.50 -15.59
N ASP A 138 -15.33 5.53 -15.46
CA ASP A 138 -14.82 4.73 -16.57
C ASP A 138 -15.93 3.91 -17.25
N GLU A 139 -16.91 3.45 -16.47
CA GLU A 139 -18.12 2.76 -16.97
C GLU A 139 -19.18 3.72 -17.56
N GLY A 140 -18.96 5.04 -17.48
CA GLY A 140 -19.89 6.08 -17.93
C GLY A 140 -21.18 6.15 -17.10
N ARG A 141 -21.13 5.69 -15.84
CA ARG A 141 -22.28 5.65 -14.92
C ARG A 141 -22.47 6.96 -14.17
N ILE A 142 -21.39 7.70 -13.95
CA ILE A 142 -21.36 9.06 -13.40
C ILE A 142 -20.37 9.90 -14.20
N THR A 143 -20.48 11.22 -14.07
CA THR A 143 -19.52 12.20 -14.59
C THR A 143 -18.38 12.44 -13.61
N GLU A 144 -17.27 13.04 -14.07
CA GLU A 144 -16.15 13.45 -13.23
C GLU A 144 -16.61 14.41 -12.12
N ASP A 145 -17.43 15.41 -12.45
CA ASP A 145 -18.00 16.37 -11.49
C ASP A 145 -18.86 15.69 -10.40
N GLU A 146 -19.62 14.64 -10.77
CA GLU A 146 -20.41 13.85 -9.83
C GLU A 146 -19.53 12.97 -8.92
N ALA A 147 -18.39 12.49 -9.42
CA ALA A 147 -17.45 11.67 -8.67
C ALA A 147 -16.83 12.44 -7.49
N GLU A 148 -16.50 13.72 -7.67
CA GLU A 148 -15.93 14.59 -6.63
C GLU A 148 -16.84 14.74 -5.40
N HIS A 149 -18.15 14.73 -5.62
CA HIS A 149 -19.16 14.94 -4.56
C HIS A 149 -19.79 13.62 -4.09
N HIS A 150 -19.32 12.48 -4.59
CA HIS A 150 -19.93 11.19 -4.31
C HIS A 150 -19.64 10.73 -2.87
N PRO A 151 -20.62 10.18 -2.13
CA PRO A 151 -20.44 9.73 -0.74
C PRO A 151 -19.35 8.66 -0.56
N GLN A 152 -19.05 7.90 -1.62
CA GLN A 152 -18.05 6.83 -1.63
C GLN A 152 -16.78 7.21 -2.41
N ARG A 153 -16.45 8.51 -2.54
CA ARG A 153 -15.28 8.96 -3.30
C ARG A 153 -13.94 8.44 -2.77
N SER A 154 -13.84 8.24 -1.45
CA SER A 154 -12.64 7.73 -0.78
C SER A 154 -12.57 6.21 -0.70
N VAL A 155 -13.47 5.47 -1.37
CA VAL A 155 -13.44 4.00 -1.33
C VAL A 155 -12.41 3.49 -2.36
N VAL A 156 -11.22 3.13 -1.87
CA VAL A 156 -10.15 2.54 -2.68
C VAL A 156 -10.42 1.05 -2.94
N MET A 157 -10.22 0.63 -4.18
CA MET A 157 -10.53 -0.72 -4.67
C MET A 157 -9.29 -1.59 -4.85
N LYS A 158 -8.09 -1.00 -4.99
CA LYS A 158 -6.83 -1.73 -5.16
C LYS A 158 -5.72 -1.11 -4.32
N VAL A 159 -5.09 -1.91 -3.47
CA VAL A 159 -3.93 -1.54 -2.63
C VAL A 159 -2.96 -2.72 -2.50
N LEU A 160 -1.75 -2.44 -2.01
CA LEU A 160 -0.88 -3.47 -1.46
C LEU A 160 -1.37 -3.89 -0.07
N GLY A 161 -1.06 -5.13 0.33
CA GLY A 161 -1.46 -5.70 1.62
C GLY A 161 -2.79 -6.47 1.61
N ASP A 162 -3.48 -6.52 0.47
CA ASP A 162 -4.70 -7.32 0.34
C ASP A 162 -4.38 -8.81 0.33
N VAL A 163 -4.80 -9.52 1.37
CA VAL A 163 -4.39 -10.90 1.64
C VAL A 163 -5.06 -11.85 0.65
N GLY A 164 -4.24 -12.58 -0.11
CA GLY A 164 -4.71 -13.63 -1.01
C GLY A 164 -5.06 -13.15 -2.42
N SER A 165 -4.81 -11.89 -2.74
CA SER A 165 -4.83 -11.36 -4.10
C SER A 165 -3.40 -10.99 -4.54
N THR A 166 -3.09 -11.16 -5.82
CA THR A 166 -1.87 -10.62 -6.40
C THR A 166 -2.17 -9.19 -6.85
N PRO A 167 -1.41 -8.17 -6.41
CA PRO A 167 -1.64 -6.79 -6.82
C PRO A 167 -1.55 -6.60 -8.33
N GLU A 168 -2.61 -6.04 -8.92
CA GLU A 168 -2.62 -5.61 -10.32
C GLU A 168 -2.12 -4.17 -10.42
N LEU A 169 -0.85 -4.02 -10.80
CA LEU A 169 -0.20 -2.71 -10.96
C LEU A 169 -0.42 -2.12 -12.35
N ASP A 170 -0.79 -0.85 -12.36
CA ASP A 170 -0.79 -0.01 -13.55
C ASP A 170 0.63 0.51 -13.79
N MET A 171 1.21 0.16 -14.94
CA MET A 171 2.61 0.48 -15.23
C MET A 171 2.79 1.02 -16.64
N SER A 172 3.64 2.03 -16.80
CA SER A 172 3.95 2.59 -18.12
C SER A 172 5.37 3.14 -18.20
N ILE A 173 5.95 3.10 -19.40
CA ILE A 173 7.22 3.77 -19.71
C ILE A 173 6.91 5.12 -20.35
N ARG A 174 7.56 6.17 -19.86
CA ARG A 174 7.48 7.54 -20.37
C ARG A 174 8.89 8.03 -20.73
N ASN A 175 8.95 9.03 -21.60
CA ASN A 175 10.19 9.74 -21.91
C ASN A 175 10.27 11.03 -21.08
N ALA A 176 11.34 11.16 -20.32
CA ALA A 176 11.73 12.38 -19.63
C ALA A 176 12.23 13.43 -20.62
N GLN A 177 11.86 14.67 -20.39
CA GLN A 177 12.41 15.85 -21.05
C GLN A 177 12.99 16.77 -19.99
N LEU A 178 14.10 17.44 -20.31
CA LEU A 178 14.68 18.43 -19.42
C LEU A 178 13.66 19.54 -19.17
N GLY A 179 13.51 19.92 -17.90
CA GLY A 179 12.52 20.90 -17.46
C GLY A 179 11.11 20.33 -17.21
N ASP A 180 10.88 19.02 -17.42
CA ASP A 180 9.67 18.39 -16.90
C ASP A 180 9.62 18.54 -15.39
N ARG A 181 8.46 18.93 -14.87
CA ARG A 181 8.19 18.96 -13.44
C ARG A 181 7.12 17.94 -13.09
N TRP A 182 7.44 17.06 -12.16
CA TRP A 182 6.55 16.02 -11.65
C TRP A 182 6.04 16.38 -10.26
N LEU A 183 4.77 16.13 -10.01
CA LEU A 183 4.15 16.13 -8.69
C LEU A 183 3.65 14.72 -8.39
N LEU A 184 4.09 14.12 -7.29
CA LEU A 184 3.45 12.93 -6.70
C LEU A 184 2.79 13.36 -5.39
N CYS A 185 1.55 12.94 -5.15
CA CYS A 185 0.83 13.35 -3.93
C CYS A 185 -0.16 12.29 -3.45
N SER A 186 -0.39 12.24 -2.13
CA SER A 186 -1.51 11.50 -1.53
C SER A 186 -2.82 12.23 -1.79
N ASP A 187 -3.94 11.57 -1.50
CA ASP A 187 -5.27 12.16 -1.68
C ASP A 187 -5.51 13.34 -0.71
N GLY A 188 -4.75 13.41 0.39
CA GLY A 188 -4.75 14.55 1.31
C GLY A 188 -4.33 15.88 0.69
N LEU A 189 -3.66 15.89 -0.48
CA LEU A 189 -3.52 17.13 -1.26
C LEU A 189 -4.78 17.35 -2.11
N THR A 190 -5.09 16.41 -3.01
CA THR A 190 -6.10 16.61 -4.06
C THR A 190 -7.54 16.57 -3.56
N GLY A 191 -7.77 16.13 -2.32
CA GLY A 191 -9.05 16.19 -1.63
C GLY A 191 -9.34 17.54 -0.97
N PHE A 192 -8.33 18.41 -0.81
CA PHE A 192 -8.45 19.68 -0.08
C PHE A 192 -7.90 20.90 -0.84
N ALA A 193 -7.19 20.70 -1.96
CA ALA A 193 -6.65 21.76 -2.79
C ALA A 193 -7.19 21.70 -4.23
N ASP A 194 -7.60 22.85 -4.77
CA ASP A 194 -8.05 22.95 -6.17
C ASP A 194 -6.89 22.77 -7.14
N ILE A 195 -7.12 22.03 -8.22
CA ILE A 195 -6.10 21.71 -9.23
C ILE A 195 -5.50 22.96 -9.90
N ARG A 196 -6.24 24.07 -9.98
CA ARG A 196 -5.78 25.35 -10.53
C ARG A 196 -4.74 26.00 -9.62
N ASP A 197 -4.96 25.94 -8.31
CA ASP A 197 -4.05 26.49 -7.31
C ASP A 197 -2.79 25.62 -7.21
N ILE A 198 -2.94 24.30 -7.24
CA ILE A 198 -1.81 23.34 -7.36
C ILE A 198 -0.98 23.67 -8.60
N LYS A 199 -1.62 23.82 -9.76
CA LYS A 199 -0.94 24.18 -11.01
C LYS A 199 -0.19 25.50 -10.88
N GLN A 200 -0.83 26.52 -10.33
CA GLN A 200 -0.22 27.84 -10.16
C GLN A 200 1.05 27.77 -9.30
N ILE A 201 1.04 27.00 -8.20
CA ILE A 201 2.23 26.79 -7.36
C ILE A 201 3.34 26.11 -8.17
N LEU A 202 3.01 25.02 -8.87
CA LEU A 202 3.99 24.28 -9.68
C LEU A 202 4.60 25.13 -10.82
N GLU A 203 3.86 26.09 -11.38
CA GLU A 203 4.35 26.99 -12.43
C GLU A 203 5.18 28.16 -11.89
N THR A 204 4.88 28.66 -10.69
CA THR A 204 5.44 29.93 -10.19
C THR A 204 6.56 29.76 -9.17
N VAL A 205 6.59 28.65 -8.45
CA VAL A 205 7.58 28.40 -7.39
C VAL A 205 8.71 27.55 -7.94
N GLU A 206 9.85 28.16 -8.25
CA GLU A 206 10.96 27.47 -8.92
C GLU A 206 11.62 26.39 -8.06
N ASN A 207 11.74 26.59 -6.76
CA ASN A 207 12.41 25.64 -5.87
C ASN A 207 11.45 24.50 -5.46
N PRO A 208 11.79 23.22 -5.70
CA PRO A 208 10.97 22.08 -5.27
C PRO A 208 10.65 22.05 -3.79
N ASP A 209 11.58 22.45 -2.91
CA ASP A 209 11.34 22.48 -1.46
C ASP A 209 10.24 23.49 -1.10
N ASP A 210 10.38 24.73 -1.60
CA ASP A 210 9.41 25.80 -1.36
C ASP A 210 8.04 25.45 -1.97
N ALA A 211 8.03 24.75 -3.11
CA ALA A 211 6.80 24.28 -3.76
C ALA A 211 6.11 23.21 -2.91
N CYS A 212 6.85 22.24 -2.37
CA CYS A 212 6.29 21.24 -1.46
C CYS A 212 5.72 21.89 -0.20
N ASP A 213 6.42 22.86 0.40
CA ASP A 213 5.93 23.57 1.58
C ASP A 213 4.62 24.31 1.29
N GLN A 214 4.54 25.06 0.17
CA GLN A 214 3.30 25.74 -0.23
C GLN A 214 2.16 24.81 -0.60
N LEU A 215 2.43 23.63 -1.18
CA LEU A 215 1.40 22.64 -1.49
C LEU A 215 0.80 22.02 -0.21
N VAL A 216 1.65 21.77 0.79
CA VAL A 216 1.17 21.30 2.11
C VAL A 216 0.33 22.39 2.78
N ASP A 217 0.81 23.63 2.80
CA ASP A 217 0.05 24.76 3.37
C ASP A 217 -1.31 24.94 2.68
N LEU A 218 -1.35 24.83 1.35
CA LEU A 218 -2.59 24.88 0.57
C LEU A 218 -3.60 23.80 1.00
N ALA A 219 -3.15 22.57 1.23
CA ALA A 219 -4.01 21.48 1.70
C ALA A 219 -4.52 21.71 3.14
N LEU A 220 -3.67 22.24 4.01
CA LEU A 220 -4.01 22.57 5.40
C LEU A 220 -5.04 23.71 5.46
N ASP A 221 -4.87 24.75 4.63
CA ASP A 221 -5.80 25.86 4.49
C ASP A 221 -7.16 25.39 3.94
N GLY A 222 -7.17 24.35 3.10
CA GLY A 222 -8.37 23.65 2.62
C GLY A 222 -9.09 22.79 3.67
N GLY A 223 -8.54 22.71 4.90
CA GLY A 223 -9.12 22.01 6.04
C GLY A 223 -8.28 20.84 6.56
N GLY A 224 -7.33 20.33 5.75
CA GLY A 224 -6.31 19.38 6.18
C GLY A 224 -6.83 18.16 6.96
N ALA A 225 -7.95 17.57 6.56
CA ALA A 225 -8.57 16.49 7.35
C ALA A 225 -7.87 15.12 7.20
N ASP A 226 -6.90 15.02 6.29
CA ASP A 226 -6.08 13.82 6.09
C ASP A 226 -4.57 14.09 6.23
N ASN A 227 -3.79 13.01 6.24
CA ASN A 227 -2.35 13.08 6.04
C ASN A 227 -2.07 13.63 4.63
N VAL A 228 -1.07 14.51 4.52
CA VAL A 228 -0.73 15.17 3.25
C VAL A 228 0.73 14.92 2.96
N THR A 229 1.01 14.21 1.87
CA THR A 229 2.38 13.95 1.40
C THR A 229 2.51 14.35 -0.04
N VAL A 230 3.56 15.12 -0.34
CA VAL A 230 3.83 15.67 -1.67
C VAL A 230 5.31 15.53 -2.01
N ILE A 231 5.57 15.24 -3.29
CA ILE A 231 6.90 15.24 -3.90
C ILE A 231 6.84 16.12 -5.13
N VAL A 232 7.68 17.15 -5.18
CA VAL A 232 7.92 17.95 -6.39
C VAL A 232 9.31 17.60 -6.91
N SER A 233 9.41 17.29 -8.20
CA SER A 233 10.65 16.83 -8.82
C SER A 233 10.84 17.40 -10.22
N ASP A 234 12.00 18.01 -10.45
CA ASP A 234 12.41 18.51 -11.76
C ASP A 234 13.35 17.53 -12.45
N ILE A 235 13.13 17.31 -13.76
CA ILE A 235 14.08 16.62 -14.61
C ILE A 235 15.17 17.61 -15.01
N VAL A 236 16.35 17.46 -14.41
CA VAL A 236 17.53 18.26 -14.70
C VAL A 236 18.61 17.43 -15.40
N GLU A 237 19.62 18.11 -15.97
CA GLU A 237 20.80 17.43 -16.50
C GLU A 237 21.46 16.57 -15.41
N ALA A 238 22.02 15.43 -15.80
CA ALA A 238 22.66 14.55 -14.84
C ALA A 238 23.96 15.20 -14.34
N ASP A 239 24.06 15.38 -13.02
CA ASP A 239 25.30 15.73 -12.34
C ASP A 239 25.90 14.45 -11.74
N PRO A 240 27.05 13.96 -12.25
CA PRO A 240 27.70 12.77 -11.72
C PRO A 240 28.03 12.87 -10.22
N ALA A 241 28.24 14.09 -9.70
CA ALA A 241 28.54 14.30 -8.30
C ALA A 241 27.33 14.07 -7.38
N ARG A 242 26.11 14.16 -7.93
CA ARG A 242 24.83 14.00 -7.21
C ARG A 242 24.11 12.70 -7.55
N ALA A 243 24.69 11.88 -8.43
CA ALA A 243 24.07 10.62 -8.88
C ALA A 243 23.96 9.56 -7.77
N GLU A 244 24.76 9.71 -6.72
CA GLU A 244 24.80 8.86 -5.52
C GLU A 244 24.47 9.66 -4.24
N ASP A 245 23.89 10.85 -4.37
CA ASP A 245 23.39 11.60 -3.20
C ASP A 245 22.41 10.69 -2.44
N PRO A 246 22.51 10.61 -1.10
CA PRO A 246 21.60 9.79 -0.32
C PRO A 246 20.18 10.32 -0.49
N GLY A 247 19.23 9.44 -0.78
CA GLY A 247 17.84 9.81 -0.84
C GLY A 247 17.29 10.23 0.53
N SER A 248 16.15 10.91 0.51
CA SER A 248 15.47 11.44 1.69
C SER A 248 14.11 10.78 1.87
N ASN A 249 13.85 10.36 3.10
CA ASN A 249 12.58 9.79 3.56
C ASN A 249 11.69 10.86 4.21
N ALA A 250 10.36 10.70 4.10
CA ALA A 250 9.36 11.51 4.79
C ALA A 250 8.17 10.66 5.28
N GLY A 251 7.41 11.19 6.24
CA GLY A 251 6.24 10.51 6.79
C GLY A 251 6.58 9.40 7.77
N SER A 252 5.72 8.38 7.87
CA SER A 252 5.82 7.26 8.82
C SER A 252 7.18 6.57 8.79
N VAL A 253 7.74 6.28 7.62
CA VAL A 253 9.05 5.63 7.50
C VAL A 253 10.18 6.40 8.21
N ARG A 254 10.08 7.73 8.30
CA ARG A 254 11.05 8.58 9.00
C ARG A 254 10.70 8.74 10.48
N ILE A 255 9.41 8.84 10.81
CA ILE A 255 8.93 9.05 12.18
C ILE A 255 9.07 7.77 13.01
N ASN A 256 8.77 6.62 12.41
CA ASN A 256 8.74 5.29 13.01
C ASN A 256 9.60 4.29 12.22
N PRO A 257 10.94 4.46 12.18
CA PRO A 257 11.82 3.63 11.35
C PRO A 257 11.81 2.14 11.73
N HIS A 258 11.37 1.79 12.94
CA HIS A 258 11.23 0.40 13.36
C HIS A 258 10.10 -0.34 12.61
N TYR A 259 9.08 0.35 12.08
CA TYR A 259 8.04 -0.26 11.24
C TYR A 259 8.61 -0.80 9.94
N ALA A 260 9.57 -0.08 9.36
CA ALA A 260 10.29 -0.48 8.17
C ALA A 260 11.12 -1.77 8.34
N LEU A 261 11.27 -2.32 9.56
CA LEU A 261 11.98 -3.58 9.83
C LEU A 261 11.03 -4.79 9.88
N LEU A 262 9.73 -4.58 10.04
CA LEU A 262 8.76 -5.68 10.17
C LEU A 262 8.67 -6.52 8.90
N GLY A 263 8.39 -7.81 9.07
CA GLY A 263 8.35 -8.79 7.98
C GLY A 263 9.70 -9.01 7.28
N SER A 264 10.81 -8.41 7.75
CA SER A 264 12.14 -8.75 7.21
C SER A 264 12.62 -10.10 7.72
N SER A 265 13.25 -10.88 6.84
CA SER A 265 14.04 -12.03 7.27
C SER A 265 15.27 -11.55 8.06
N ALA A 266 15.69 -12.32 9.07
CA ALA A 266 16.83 -12.00 9.94
C ALA A 266 18.18 -11.75 9.22
N GLU A 267 18.29 -12.13 7.94
CA GLU A 267 19.44 -11.79 7.08
C GLU A 267 19.40 -10.34 6.57
N SER A 268 18.21 -9.77 6.28
CA SER A 268 18.06 -8.38 5.84
C SER A 268 18.29 -7.36 6.96
N THR A 269 17.95 -7.71 8.21
CA THR A 269 18.13 -6.83 9.38
C THR A 269 19.60 -6.50 9.66
N ARG A 270 20.55 -7.38 9.28
CA ARG A 270 21.99 -7.14 9.44
C ARG A 270 22.55 -6.09 8.48
N GLN A 271 21.91 -5.87 7.33
CA GLN A 271 22.41 -4.94 6.31
C GLN A 271 21.92 -3.49 6.56
N MET A 272 20.78 -3.31 7.24
CA MET A 272 20.26 -1.99 7.62
C MET A 272 20.96 -1.36 8.83
N ASN A 273 21.52 -2.15 9.75
CA ASN A 273 22.25 -1.63 10.92
C ASN A 273 23.58 -0.93 10.57
N VAL A 274 24.00 -0.94 9.31
CA VAL A 274 25.26 -0.29 8.87
C VAL A 274 25.01 1.11 8.27
N VAL A 275 23.75 1.46 7.97
CA VAL A 275 23.42 2.72 7.26
C VAL A 275 22.98 3.85 8.21
N ASN A 276 22.59 3.53 9.45
CA ASN A 276 22.14 4.52 10.44
C ASN A 276 23.11 4.62 11.63
N ASP A 277 24.31 5.14 11.40
CA ASP A 277 25.17 5.64 12.50
C ASP A 277 25.23 7.18 12.40
N ASP A 278 24.27 7.83 13.07
CA ASP A 278 24.36 9.25 13.46
C ASP A 278 24.45 9.29 14.99
N PRO A 279 25.53 9.82 15.60
CA PRO A 279 25.82 9.60 17.02
C PRO A 279 25.08 10.63 17.88
N ALA A 280 23.76 10.50 18.01
CA ALA A 280 23.00 11.34 18.93
C ALA A 280 21.63 10.75 19.33
N ALA A 281 21.57 9.50 19.80
CA ALA A 281 20.43 9.02 20.59
C ALA A 281 20.80 7.74 21.34
N ASP A 282 21.63 7.85 22.37
CA ASP A 282 21.84 6.78 23.33
C ASP A 282 20.70 6.81 24.36
N THR A 283 19.70 5.95 24.18
CA THR A 283 18.71 5.66 25.21
C THR A 283 18.61 4.16 25.41
N ASP A 284 19.05 3.74 26.60
CA ASP A 284 19.03 2.40 27.16
C ASP A 284 17.69 1.66 26.93
N ILE A 285 17.73 0.59 26.15
CA ILE A 285 16.67 -0.43 26.13
C ILE A 285 17.00 -1.47 27.20
N MET A 286 16.38 -1.34 28.38
CA MET A 286 16.37 -2.39 29.38
C MET A 286 15.64 -3.63 28.84
N HIS A 287 16.37 -4.74 28.67
CA HIS A 287 15.77 -6.05 28.45
C HIS A 287 15.30 -6.64 29.78
N ALA A 288 13.99 -6.91 29.86
CA ALA A 288 13.40 -7.69 30.93
C ALA A 288 13.68 -9.18 30.68
N GLY A 289 14.42 -9.81 31.60
CA GLY A 289 14.45 -11.26 31.75
C GLY A 289 15.84 -11.87 31.65
N ASP A 290 16.62 -11.77 32.72
CA ASP A 290 17.42 -12.89 33.19
C ASP A 290 17.53 -12.86 34.72
N ILE A 291 16.93 -13.87 35.34
CA ILE A 291 16.82 -14.06 36.77
C ILE A 291 17.99 -14.93 37.24
N ALA A 292 18.67 -14.45 38.28
CA ALA A 292 19.39 -15.21 39.31
C ALA A 292 20.53 -16.15 38.86
N ALA A 293 21.76 -15.71 39.08
CA ALA A 293 22.67 -16.33 40.06
C ALA A 293 24.03 -15.63 39.98
N MET A 294 24.49 -15.04 41.09
CA MET A 294 25.84 -15.25 41.62
C MET A 294 26.08 -14.32 42.81
N GLY A 295 26.33 -14.95 43.96
CA GLY A 295 26.95 -14.30 45.10
C GLY A 295 28.47 -14.26 44.94
N LYS A 296 29.04 -13.21 45.54
CA LYS A 296 30.37 -13.09 46.16
C LYS A 296 31.61 -13.62 45.42
N ASP A 297 32.48 -12.70 45.01
CA ASP A 297 33.85 -12.48 45.55
C ASP A 297 34.47 -11.30 44.76
N THR A 298 34.76 -10.13 45.36
CA THR A 298 35.99 -9.69 46.06
C THR A 298 37.29 -9.66 45.22
N GLY A 299 37.85 -8.46 45.07
CA GLY A 299 39.28 -8.16 44.89
C GLY A 299 39.57 -7.30 43.65
N THR A 300 39.94 -6.00 43.74
CA THR A 300 41.31 -5.43 43.99
C THR A 300 42.32 -5.91 42.93
N ASP A 301 43.13 -5.13 42.21
CA ASP A 301 43.70 -3.78 42.34
C ASP A 301 44.43 -3.41 41.02
N ASP A 302 44.75 -2.11 40.85
CA ASP A 302 45.89 -1.49 40.15
C ASP A 302 46.06 -1.69 38.62
N ALA A 303 45.98 -0.63 37.79
CA ALA A 303 46.99 0.43 37.55
C ALA A 303 48.32 -0.10 37.01
N ASP A 304 48.61 0.13 35.72
CA ASP A 304 49.68 1.05 35.31
C ASP A 304 49.91 1.10 33.79
N GLU A 305 50.43 2.26 33.42
CA GLU A 305 50.71 2.91 32.16
C GLU A 305 51.96 2.35 31.43
N VAL A 306 52.22 2.86 30.20
CA VAL A 306 53.55 3.19 29.62
C VAL A 306 53.94 2.52 28.26
N THR A 307 53.89 3.39 27.22
CA THR A 307 54.77 3.53 26.01
C THR A 307 54.77 2.60 24.78
N GLN A 308 54.68 3.25 23.61
CA GLN A 308 55.17 2.86 22.26
C GLN A 308 56.72 3.08 22.13
N PRO A 309 57.43 3.00 20.97
CA PRO A 309 57.11 2.56 19.58
C PRO A 309 58.23 1.67 18.91
N THR A 310 58.11 1.41 17.60
CA THR A 310 59.16 1.25 16.51
C THR A 310 58.73 0.13 15.51
N SER A 311 58.49 0.38 14.22
CA SER A 311 59.35 0.69 13.04
C SER A 311 59.82 -0.54 12.22
N ALA A 312 59.31 -0.60 10.99
CA ALA A 312 59.96 -0.87 9.69
C ALA A 312 60.54 -2.27 9.30
N ASP A 313 59.87 -2.86 8.29
CA ASP A 313 60.37 -3.20 6.92
C ASP A 313 61.37 -4.36 6.68
N THR A 314 61.06 -5.23 5.70
CA THR A 314 61.92 -5.68 4.56
C THR A 314 61.35 -6.95 3.88
N ALA A 315 61.18 -6.89 2.55
CA ALA A 315 60.77 -7.96 1.60
C ALA A 315 62.00 -8.74 1.01
N PRO A 316 62.04 -9.23 -0.25
CA PRO A 316 61.28 -10.26 -0.99
C PRO A 316 62.19 -11.33 -1.70
N ALA A 317 61.62 -12.32 -2.44
CA ALA A 317 62.24 -13.07 -3.58
C ALA A 317 61.26 -14.13 -4.18
N THR A 318 60.71 -14.00 -5.41
CA THR A 318 61.16 -14.42 -6.78
C THR A 318 60.85 -15.86 -7.26
N GLN A 319 59.92 -15.98 -8.22
CA GLN A 319 59.92 -16.59 -9.60
C GLN A 319 61.00 -17.63 -10.04
N PRO A 320 60.78 -18.50 -11.09
CA PRO A 320 60.75 -18.05 -12.52
C PRO A 320 60.03 -18.88 -13.64
N THR A 321 59.67 -18.14 -14.72
CA THR A 321 59.76 -18.34 -16.23
C THR A 321 59.28 -19.62 -16.96
N SER A 322 58.66 -19.56 -18.17
CA SER A 322 59.23 -19.15 -19.49
C SER A 322 58.16 -19.11 -20.63
N THR A 323 58.02 -18.01 -21.41
CA THR A 323 58.36 -17.74 -22.86
C THR A 323 57.64 -18.59 -23.92
N SER A 324 57.08 -18.11 -25.05
CA SER A 324 57.52 -17.17 -26.13
C SER A 324 56.30 -16.71 -26.99
N GLY A 325 56.18 -15.47 -27.51
CA GLY A 325 56.68 -14.96 -28.84
C GLY A 325 55.78 -15.41 -30.02
N GLU A 326 55.32 -14.66 -31.04
CA GLU A 326 55.54 -13.33 -31.65
C GLU A 326 54.35 -13.04 -32.63
N ASP A 327 54.11 -11.75 -32.91
CA ASP A 327 53.69 -11.05 -34.15
C ASP A 327 52.58 -11.58 -35.12
N ASP A 328 51.58 -10.74 -35.46
CA ASP A 328 51.51 -10.03 -36.77
C ASP A 328 50.20 -9.22 -36.98
N GLU A 329 50.33 -8.14 -37.76
CA GLU A 329 49.30 -7.16 -38.17
C GLU A 329 48.23 -7.70 -39.16
N ALA A 330 47.06 -7.04 -39.19
CA ALA A 330 46.33 -6.54 -40.39
C ALA A 330 44.80 -6.77 -40.39
N GLU A 331 44.04 -5.67 -40.42
CA GLU A 331 42.71 -5.55 -41.07
C GLU A 331 42.89 -5.16 -42.58
N PRO A 332 41.88 -5.08 -43.48
CA PRO A 332 40.41 -5.26 -43.35
C PRO A 332 39.72 -6.03 -44.53
N ALA A 333 38.38 -6.09 -44.46
CA ALA A 333 37.38 -5.92 -45.54
C ALA A 333 36.50 -7.12 -45.98
N ALA A 334 35.18 -6.84 -46.00
CA ALA A 334 34.03 -7.28 -46.82
C ALA A 334 34.16 -8.60 -47.64
N VAL A 335 33.12 -9.45 -47.78
CA VAL A 335 31.86 -9.21 -48.51
C VAL A 335 30.77 -10.23 -48.11
N ALA A 336 29.51 -9.82 -48.30
CA ALA A 336 28.25 -10.52 -48.10
C ALA A 336 28.08 -11.90 -48.79
N ALA A 337 27.24 -12.77 -48.20
CA ALA A 337 26.00 -13.32 -48.79
C ALA A 337 25.48 -14.57 -48.04
N ALA A 338 24.20 -14.54 -47.64
CA ALA A 338 23.38 -15.71 -47.29
C ALA A 338 22.95 -16.46 -48.58
N PRO A 339 22.11 -17.53 -48.55
CA PRO A 339 21.73 -18.49 -47.49
C PRO A 339 21.97 -19.95 -47.93
N ALA A 340 21.83 -20.94 -47.04
CA ALA A 340 21.85 -22.35 -47.41
C ALA A 340 20.69 -23.16 -46.79
N ALA A 341 19.92 -23.78 -47.67
CA ALA A 341 19.17 -25.03 -47.47
C ALA A 341 19.17 -25.77 -48.84
N PRO A 342 18.67 -27.01 -48.95
CA PRO A 342 19.24 -28.27 -48.46
C PRO A 342 19.38 -29.33 -49.59
N VAL A 343 20.21 -30.37 -49.45
CA VAL A 343 20.20 -31.61 -50.27
C VAL A 343 20.99 -32.69 -49.51
N ALA A 344 20.36 -33.72 -48.95
CA ALA A 344 19.95 -34.98 -49.59
C ALA A 344 21.12 -35.81 -50.17
N ALA A 345 21.50 -36.88 -49.47
CA ALA A 345 22.19 -38.02 -50.03
C ALA A 345 21.39 -39.30 -49.75
N ALA A 346 20.87 -39.84 -50.85
CA ALA A 346 20.33 -41.18 -51.08
C ALA A 346 21.36 -42.28 -50.69
N SER A 347 21.13 -43.59 -50.64
CA SER A 347 20.02 -44.54 -50.82
C SER A 347 20.67 -45.93 -50.75
N ALA A 348 19.96 -46.95 -50.25
CA ALA A 348 19.95 -48.37 -50.66
C ALA A 348 19.80 -49.26 -49.41
N ALA A 349 18.59 -49.71 -49.05
CA ALA A 349 17.80 -50.81 -49.64
C ALA A 349 18.03 -52.16 -48.92
N SER A 350 17.02 -52.62 -48.17
CA SER A 350 16.39 -53.95 -48.32
C SER A 350 15.20 -54.09 -47.37
N ALA A 351 14.08 -54.59 -47.90
CA ALA A 351 12.76 -54.66 -47.30
C ALA A 351 12.51 -55.92 -46.45
N ALA A 352 11.64 -55.78 -45.44
CA ALA A 352 10.75 -56.83 -44.93
C ALA A 352 9.54 -56.16 -44.22
N ASP A 353 8.37 -56.76 -44.41
CA ASP A 353 6.99 -56.27 -44.14
C ASP A 353 6.72 -55.51 -42.84
N GLU A 354 6.02 -54.35 -42.95
CA GLU A 354 5.34 -53.68 -41.82
C GLU A 354 3.86 -53.39 -42.23
N GLU A 355 2.90 -53.98 -41.52
CA GLU A 355 1.45 -53.76 -41.69
C GLU A 355 1.04 -52.30 -41.36
N PRO A 356 -0.03 -51.76 -41.99
CA PRO A 356 -0.45 -50.38 -41.75
C PRO A 356 -1.03 -50.19 -40.34
N LYS A 357 -0.53 -49.17 -39.62
CA LYS A 357 -1.03 -48.80 -38.28
C LYS A 357 -2.48 -48.28 -38.34
N PRO A 358 -3.37 -48.73 -37.43
CA PRO A 358 -4.80 -48.44 -37.50
C PRO A 358 -5.12 -46.96 -37.22
N SER A 359 -6.17 -46.48 -37.86
CA SER A 359 -6.66 -45.10 -37.82
C SER A 359 -7.20 -44.70 -36.45
N ARG A 360 -7.35 -43.39 -36.22
CA ARG A 360 -7.85 -42.79 -34.97
C ARG A 360 -9.27 -43.23 -34.61
N ALA A 361 -10.07 -43.68 -35.59
CA ALA A 361 -11.41 -44.24 -35.37
C ALA A 361 -11.36 -45.67 -34.83
N GLU A 362 -10.44 -46.49 -35.36
CA GLU A 362 -10.23 -47.88 -34.94
C GLU A 362 -9.66 -47.96 -33.51
N ARG A 363 -8.74 -47.06 -33.13
CA ARG A 363 -8.24 -46.94 -31.75
C ARG A 363 -9.33 -46.58 -30.72
N LYS A 364 -10.38 -45.85 -31.14
CA LYS A 364 -11.50 -45.46 -30.27
C LYS A 364 -12.52 -46.59 -30.12
N ALA A 365 -12.68 -47.43 -31.16
CA ALA A 365 -13.48 -48.65 -31.13
C ALA A 365 -12.80 -49.74 -30.27
N GLN A 366 -11.48 -49.93 -30.39
CA GLN A 366 -10.69 -50.86 -29.58
C GLN A 366 -10.81 -50.54 -28.08
N ARG A 367 -10.61 -49.26 -27.69
CA ARG A 367 -10.74 -48.81 -26.28
C ARG A 367 -12.15 -48.98 -25.69
N LYS A 368 -13.21 -48.91 -26.50
CA LYS A 368 -14.58 -49.18 -26.04
C LYS A 368 -14.85 -50.68 -25.90
N ALA A 369 -14.26 -51.51 -26.77
CA ALA A 369 -14.34 -52.96 -26.68
C ALA A 369 -13.58 -53.50 -25.46
N ASP A 370 -12.38 -52.99 -25.18
CA ASP A 370 -11.57 -53.39 -24.02
C ASP A 370 -12.22 -53.01 -22.68
N LYS A 371 -12.88 -51.84 -22.63
CA LYS A 371 -13.64 -51.40 -21.44
C LYS A 371 -14.90 -52.22 -21.19
N LYS A 372 -15.52 -52.78 -22.25
CA LYS A 372 -16.68 -53.68 -22.17
C LYS A 372 -16.26 -55.13 -21.83
N ALA A 373 -15.08 -55.56 -22.28
CA ALA A 373 -14.48 -56.84 -21.95
C ALA A 373 -14.00 -56.89 -20.49
N SER A 374 -13.34 -55.83 -19.99
CA SER A 374 -12.93 -55.67 -18.59
C SER A 374 -14.12 -55.71 -17.61
N LYS A 375 -15.26 -55.10 -17.98
CA LYS A 375 -16.48 -55.11 -17.17
C LYS A 375 -17.20 -56.47 -17.16
N ARG A 376 -16.98 -57.32 -18.17
CA ARG A 376 -17.50 -58.70 -18.23
C ARG A 376 -16.57 -59.72 -17.55
N ALA A 377 -15.25 -59.48 -17.57
CA ALA A 377 -14.27 -60.33 -16.91
C ALA A 377 -14.27 -60.18 -15.37
N ALA A 378 -14.63 -59.00 -14.86
CA ALA A 378 -14.78 -58.75 -13.42
C ALA A 378 -16.10 -59.27 -12.82
N ALA A 379 -17.02 -59.79 -13.65
CA ALA A 379 -18.33 -60.28 -13.23
C ALA A 379 -18.50 -61.81 -13.36
N ALA A 380 -17.41 -62.55 -13.57
CA ALA A 380 -17.45 -63.99 -13.88
C ALA A 380 -16.35 -64.81 -13.17
N ARG A 381 -15.93 -64.42 -11.98
CA ARG A 381 -15.11 -65.28 -11.11
C ARG A 381 -15.67 -65.26 -9.69
N ASP A 382 -15.93 -66.46 -9.22
CA ASP A 382 -16.25 -66.92 -7.87
C ASP A 382 -17.74 -66.96 -7.50
N ASP A 383 -18.36 -68.10 -7.87
CA ASP A 383 -19.34 -68.82 -7.05
C ASP A 383 -18.61 -70.01 -6.40
N ASP A 384 -19.08 -70.40 -5.19
CA ASP A 384 -18.79 -71.58 -4.35
C ASP A 384 -17.67 -71.46 -3.29
N ASP A 385 -18.03 -71.02 -2.07
CA ASP A 385 -18.12 -71.90 -0.88
C ASP A 385 -18.69 -71.13 0.35
N ASP A 386 -19.62 -71.77 1.05
CA ASP A 386 -20.35 -71.31 2.23
C ASP A 386 -19.44 -70.93 3.42
N ASP A 387 -19.74 -69.80 4.09
CA ASP A 387 -19.78 -69.70 5.56
C ASP A 387 -20.44 -68.35 5.99
N ASP A 388 -21.45 -68.53 6.82
CA ASP A 388 -22.39 -67.66 7.51
C ASP A 388 -21.82 -66.42 8.22
N TYR A 389 -22.05 -65.22 7.66
CA TYR A 389 -22.05 -63.94 8.39
C TYR A 389 -23.10 -62.98 7.81
N GLU A 390 -24.00 -62.47 8.67
CA GLU A 390 -25.06 -61.52 8.29
C GLU A 390 -24.49 -60.25 7.60
N GLU A 391 -24.95 -59.96 6.39
CA GLU A 391 -24.64 -58.70 5.68
C GLU A 391 -25.33 -57.49 6.36
N VAL A 392 -24.53 -56.68 7.06
CA VAL A 392 -24.94 -55.33 7.49
C VAL A 392 -24.74 -54.35 6.32
N PRO A 393 -25.74 -53.57 5.88
CA PRO A 393 -25.60 -52.72 4.72
C PRO A 393 -24.63 -51.57 5.02
N ARG A 394 -23.49 -51.53 4.33
CA ARG A 394 -22.56 -50.39 4.37
C ARG A 394 -23.19 -49.19 3.67
N ARG A 395 -24.01 -48.43 4.41
CA ARG A 395 -24.39 -47.05 4.08
C ARG A 395 -23.11 -46.25 3.85
N SER A 396 -23.08 -45.48 2.75
CA SER A 396 -21.98 -44.58 2.41
C SER A 396 -21.79 -43.53 3.51
N TYR A 397 -20.92 -43.81 4.47
CA TYR A 397 -20.52 -42.88 5.54
C TYR A 397 -19.94 -41.58 4.99
N PHE A 398 -19.47 -41.59 3.74
CA PHE A 398 -18.91 -40.42 3.08
C PHE A 398 -19.93 -39.28 2.92
N GLY A 399 -21.20 -39.60 2.63
CA GLY A 399 -22.26 -38.59 2.54
C GLY A 399 -22.58 -37.94 3.89
N TRP A 400 -22.51 -38.73 4.98
CA TRP A 400 -22.75 -38.21 6.33
C TRP A 400 -21.58 -37.36 6.83
N ILE A 401 -20.33 -37.74 6.51
CA ILE A 401 -19.13 -36.93 6.83
C ILE A 401 -19.19 -35.57 6.13
N VAL A 402 -19.53 -35.53 4.84
CA VAL A 402 -19.67 -34.26 4.11
C VAL A 402 -20.79 -33.41 4.72
N THR A 403 -21.92 -34.02 5.09
CA THR A 403 -23.04 -33.31 5.73
C THR A 403 -22.61 -32.73 7.08
N VAL A 404 -21.90 -33.50 7.90
CA VAL A 404 -21.37 -33.04 9.20
C VAL A 404 -20.36 -31.90 9.02
N LEU A 405 -19.49 -31.98 8.01
CA LEU A 405 -18.54 -30.90 7.70
C LEU A 405 -19.25 -29.61 7.28
N VAL A 406 -20.28 -29.70 6.43
CA VAL A 406 -21.07 -28.53 6.03
C VAL A 406 -21.81 -27.93 7.22
N VAL A 407 -22.41 -28.76 8.08
CA VAL A 407 -23.08 -28.30 9.29
C VAL A 407 -22.09 -27.67 10.28
N ALA A 408 -20.90 -28.23 10.42
CA ALA A 408 -19.85 -27.67 11.26
C ALA A 408 -19.33 -26.33 10.72
N LEU A 409 -19.20 -26.18 9.40
CA LEU A 409 -18.81 -24.93 8.75
C LEU A 409 -19.88 -23.86 8.94
N LEU A 410 -21.16 -24.21 8.75
CA LEU A 410 -22.28 -23.30 9.00
C LEU A 410 -22.38 -22.90 10.48
N ALA A 411 -22.18 -23.84 11.41
CA ALA A 411 -22.14 -23.55 12.84
C ALA A 411 -20.94 -22.66 13.20
N GLY A 412 -19.77 -22.89 12.59
CA GLY A 412 -18.59 -22.04 12.74
C GLY A 412 -18.83 -20.63 12.22
N ALA A 413 -19.43 -20.48 11.05
CA ALA A 413 -19.82 -19.18 10.49
C ALA A 413 -20.85 -18.46 11.36
N ALA A 414 -21.84 -19.19 11.90
CA ALA A 414 -22.84 -18.63 12.82
C ALA A 414 -22.22 -18.19 14.15
N LEU A 415 -21.31 -18.99 14.73
CA LEU A 415 -20.57 -18.64 15.95
C LEU A 415 -19.63 -17.44 15.72
N PHE A 416 -18.97 -17.40 14.56
CA PHE A 416 -18.12 -16.28 14.18
C PHE A 416 -18.92 -14.99 13.98
N GLY A 417 -20.04 -15.05 13.26
CA GLY A 417 -20.95 -13.91 13.09
C GLY A 417 -21.55 -13.46 14.43
N TRP A 418 -21.93 -14.38 15.31
CA TRP A 418 -22.43 -14.05 16.65
C TRP A 418 -21.35 -13.39 17.51
N ARG A 419 -20.11 -13.89 17.48
CA ARG A 419 -18.98 -13.28 18.19
C ARG A 419 -18.64 -11.89 17.65
N TYR A 420 -18.73 -11.70 16.33
CA TYR A 420 -18.50 -10.40 15.68
C TYR A 420 -19.54 -9.36 16.14
N ILE A 421 -20.83 -9.72 16.12
CA ILE A 421 -21.93 -8.84 16.54
C ILE A 421 -21.82 -8.46 18.02
N GLN A 422 -21.37 -9.37 18.89
CA GLN A 422 -21.21 -9.09 20.32
C GLN A 422 -20.04 -8.15 20.66
N ASN A 423 -19.11 -7.94 19.72
CA ASN A 423 -17.95 -7.08 19.93
C ASN A 423 -18.14 -5.65 19.41
N GLN A 424 -19.27 -5.33 18.78
CA GLN A 424 -19.55 -4.00 18.26
C GLN A 424 -20.27 -3.14 19.29
N TYR A 425 -19.97 -1.85 19.31
CA TYR A 425 -20.61 -0.85 20.14
C TYR A 425 -21.05 0.33 19.28
N TYR A 426 -21.98 1.13 19.76
CA TYR A 426 -22.31 2.40 19.15
C TYR A 426 -22.81 3.41 20.17
N VAL A 427 -22.60 4.69 19.87
CA VAL A 427 -22.99 5.82 20.71
C VAL A 427 -24.06 6.64 19.97
N THR A 428 -25.16 6.94 20.63
CA THR A 428 -26.30 7.66 20.03
C THR A 428 -26.95 8.62 21.04
N GLU A 429 -27.86 9.48 20.56
CA GLU A 429 -28.70 10.30 21.41
C GLU A 429 -29.99 9.56 21.78
N GLU A 430 -30.31 9.52 23.07
CA GLU A 430 -31.64 9.14 23.53
C GLU A 430 -32.10 10.00 24.70
N ASN A 431 -33.31 10.57 24.59
CA ASN A 431 -33.89 11.48 25.59
C ASN A 431 -32.98 12.68 25.95
N GLY A 432 -32.26 13.23 24.96
CA GLY A 432 -31.36 14.37 25.15
C GLY A 432 -30.06 14.06 25.90
N ARG A 433 -29.73 12.78 26.08
CA ARG A 433 -28.47 12.31 26.68
C ARG A 433 -27.71 11.39 25.74
N VAL A 434 -26.39 11.35 25.91
CA VAL A 434 -25.51 10.43 25.18
C VAL A 434 -25.65 9.03 25.80
N VAL A 435 -25.96 8.05 24.95
CA VAL A 435 -26.21 6.66 25.34
C VAL A 435 -25.32 5.71 24.57
N VAL A 436 -24.78 4.69 25.25
CA VAL A 436 -23.95 3.64 24.68
C VAL A 436 -24.74 2.34 24.59
N TYR A 437 -24.75 1.77 23.39
CA TYR A 437 -25.33 0.47 23.08
C TYR A 437 -24.23 -0.53 22.70
N GLN A 438 -24.43 -1.78 23.09
CA GLN A 438 -23.62 -2.91 22.62
C GLN A 438 -24.43 -3.71 21.60
N GLY A 439 -23.90 -3.88 20.39
CA GLY A 439 -24.53 -4.58 19.27
C GLY A 439 -24.55 -3.77 17.97
N VAL A 440 -25.40 -4.17 17.03
CA VAL A 440 -25.61 -3.49 15.74
C VAL A 440 -26.91 -2.70 15.80
N SER A 441 -26.93 -1.49 15.24
CA SER A 441 -28.08 -0.58 15.26
C SER A 441 -29.24 -0.98 14.33
N GLN A 442 -29.13 -2.10 13.59
CA GLN A 442 -30.18 -2.58 12.70
C GLN A 442 -31.09 -3.61 13.39
N ASP A 443 -32.39 -3.34 13.39
CA ASP A 443 -33.41 -4.26 13.89
C ASP A 443 -33.73 -5.36 12.87
N LEU A 444 -33.56 -6.63 13.29
CA LEU A 444 -33.96 -7.80 12.51
C LEU A 444 -35.35 -8.27 12.96
N GLY A 445 -36.38 -7.58 12.47
CA GLY A 445 -37.78 -7.89 12.81
C GLY A 445 -38.09 -7.63 14.29
N PRO A 446 -38.75 -8.55 15.02
CA PRO A 446 -39.13 -8.33 16.43
C PRO A 446 -37.98 -8.54 17.44
N ILE A 447 -36.74 -8.76 16.98
CA ILE A 447 -35.58 -9.04 17.83
C ILE A 447 -34.64 -7.84 17.77
N SER A 448 -34.56 -7.09 18.88
CA SER A 448 -33.53 -6.07 19.08
C SER A 448 -32.20 -6.77 19.35
N LEU A 449 -31.21 -6.53 18.48
CA LEU A 449 -29.85 -7.10 18.58
C LEU A 449 -28.88 -6.18 19.34
N SER A 450 -29.40 -5.17 20.01
CA SER A 450 -28.64 -4.29 20.87
C SER A 450 -29.23 -4.28 22.28
N HIS A 451 -28.35 -4.18 23.27
CA HIS A 451 -28.74 -3.99 24.66
C HIS A 451 -28.12 -2.69 25.16
N LEU A 452 -28.94 -1.91 25.87
CA LEU A 452 -28.50 -0.70 26.57
C LEU A 452 -27.45 -1.10 27.60
N GLN A 453 -26.21 -0.66 27.41
CA GLN A 453 -25.13 -0.98 28.33
C GLN A 453 -24.96 0.14 29.36
N GLU A 454 -24.96 1.40 28.90
CA GLU A 454 -24.67 2.55 29.75
C GLU A 454 -25.36 3.82 29.24
N GLN A 455 -26.02 4.53 30.17
CA GLN A 455 -26.53 5.89 29.94
C GLN A 455 -25.58 6.86 30.63
N THR A 456 -24.98 7.76 29.87
CA THR A 456 -24.01 8.72 30.42
C THR A 456 -24.70 9.97 30.94
N ASP A 457 -24.02 10.71 31.82
CA ASP A 457 -24.50 11.99 32.37
C ASP A 457 -24.30 13.20 31.43
N ILE A 458 -23.89 12.97 30.18
CA ILE A 458 -23.58 14.02 29.20
C ILE A 458 -24.87 14.46 28.50
N GLU A 459 -25.24 15.74 28.64
CA GLU A 459 -26.39 16.33 27.93
C GLU A 459 -26.00 16.68 26.49
N VAL A 460 -26.79 16.22 25.52
CA VAL A 460 -26.50 16.46 24.09
C VAL A 460 -26.52 17.95 23.74
N SER A 461 -27.36 18.74 24.43
CA SER A 461 -27.42 20.19 24.25
C SER A 461 -26.16 20.95 24.68
N SER A 462 -25.27 20.31 25.46
CA SER A 462 -23.99 20.87 25.90
C SER A 462 -22.83 20.61 24.93
N LEU A 463 -23.10 19.92 23.82
CA LEU A 463 -22.14 19.57 22.78
C LEU A 463 -22.31 20.50 21.58
N SER A 464 -21.29 20.62 20.72
CA SER A 464 -21.39 21.42 19.50
C SER A 464 -22.48 20.91 18.55
N SER A 465 -23.04 21.79 17.72
CA SER A 465 -24.10 21.43 16.76
C SER A 465 -23.67 20.30 15.81
N PHE A 466 -22.39 20.25 15.43
CA PHE A 466 -21.82 19.18 14.61
C PHE A 466 -21.82 17.84 15.35
N THR A 467 -21.43 17.82 16.63
CA THR A 467 -21.45 16.61 17.46
C THR A 467 -22.87 16.13 17.73
N GLN A 468 -23.84 17.05 17.88
CA GLN A 468 -25.27 16.73 18.01
C GLN A 468 -25.79 16.02 16.75
N ASP A 469 -25.51 16.57 15.56
CA ASP A 469 -25.92 15.96 14.29
C ASP A 469 -25.29 14.57 14.10
N ARG A 470 -24.03 14.41 14.52
CA ARG A 470 -23.31 13.13 14.43
C ARG A 470 -23.84 12.07 15.41
N LEU A 471 -24.24 12.47 16.62
CA LEU A 471 -24.92 11.57 17.57
C LEU A 471 -26.30 11.14 17.06
N GLY A 472 -27.02 12.03 16.38
CA GLY A 472 -28.27 11.71 15.68
C GLY A 472 -28.11 10.68 14.56
N GLN A 473 -26.93 10.63 13.93
CA GLN A 473 -26.60 9.64 12.90
C GLN A 473 -25.98 8.34 13.45
N THR A 474 -25.81 8.22 14.77
CA THR A 474 -25.13 7.11 15.45
C THR A 474 -23.64 7.01 15.14
N ILE A 475 -22.81 6.99 16.19
CA ILE A 475 -21.36 6.86 16.08
C ILE A 475 -20.99 5.39 16.32
N PRO A 476 -20.47 4.66 15.31
CA PRO A 476 -20.00 3.29 15.51
C PRO A 476 -18.71 3.28 16.34
N ALA A 477 -18.56 2.27 17.20
CA ALA A 477 -17.38 2.05 18.03
C ALA A 477 -16.96 0.57 18.00
N GLY A 478 -15.69 0.31 17.69
CA GLY A 478 -15.20 -1.04 17.43
C GLY A 478 -14.85 -1.84 18.70
N SER A 479 -14.80 -1.19 19.86
CA SER A 479 -14.45 -1.82 21.13
C SER A 479 -14.94 -1.01 22.33
N LYS A 480 -14.86 -1.58 23.53
CA LYS A 480 -15.17 -0.88 24.77
C LYS A 480 -14.22 0.30 25.04
N GLU A 481 -12.95 0.14 24.71
CA GLU A 481 -11.94 1.21 24.88
C GLU A 481 -12.22 2.38 23.92
N ASP A 482 -12.70 2.09 22.72
CA ASP A 482 -13.13 3.08 21.74
C ASP A 482 -14.34 3.90 22.24
N VAL A 483 -15.32 3.22 22.86
CA VAL A 483 -16.43 3.87 23.55
C VAL A 483 -15.94 4.79 24.66
N ASP A 484 -15.05 4.31 25.53
CA ASP A 484 -14.54 5.09 26.67
C ASP A 484 -13.84 6.37 26.15
N ASN A 485 -13.06 6.27 25.07
CA ASN A 485 -12.41 7.40 24.42
C ASN A 485 -13.40 8.41 23.81
N ILE A 486 -14.45 7.91 23.13
CA ILE A 486 -15.51 8.76 22.56
C ILE A 486 -16.22 9.50 23.69
N VAL A 487 -16.62 8.81 24.75
CA VAL A 487 -17.33 9.40 25.90
C VAL A 487 -16.45 10.43 26.62
N ASP A 488 -15.16 10.17 26.79
CA ASP A 488 -14.24 11.11 27.43
C ASP A 488 -14.00 12.37 26.58
N ASN A 489 -13.99 12.26 25.26
CA ASN A 489 -13.90 13.40 24.36
C ASN A 489 -15.17 14.25 24.41
N LEU A 490 -16.35 13.62 24.39
CA LEU A 490 -17.64 14.30 24.56
C LEU A 490 -17.74 15.01 25.91
N ARG A 491 -17.20 14.39 26.97
CA ARG A 491 -17.14 14.99 28.31
C ARG A 491 -16.23 16.22 28.35
N LYS A 492 -15.07 16.16 27.70
CA LYS A 492 -14.16 17.31 27.57
C LYS A 492 -14.80 18.45 26.78
N GLU A 493 -15.52 18.15 25.70
CA GLU A 493 -16.27 19.13 24.91
C GLU A 493 -17.35 19.83 25.76
N ALA A 494 -18.21 19.06 26.42
CA ALA A 494 -19.24 19.59 27.33
C ALA A 494 -18.66 20.46 28.46
N SER A 495 -17.46 20.12 28.96
CA SER A 495 -16.77 20.90 29.99
C SER A 495 -16.17 22.22 29.49
N ARG A 496 -15.81 22.31 28.20
CA ARG A 496 -15.27 23.54 27.59
C ARG A 496 -16.37 24.57 27.37
N ASP A 497 -17.53 24.14 26.90
CA ASP A 497 -18.66 25.04 26.64
C ASP A 497 -19.29 25.56 27.94
N SER A 498 -19.29 24.75 29.00
CA SER A 498 -19.74 25.19 30.34
C SER A 498 -18.75 26.12 31.06
N SER A 499 -17.49 26.21 30.61
CA SER A 499 -16.45 27.06 31.20
C SER A 499 -16.37 28.48 30.61
N GLY A 500 -17.20 28.81 29.62
CA GLY A 500 -17.43 30.19 29.19
C GLY A 500 -16.23 30.90 28.54
N ASP A 501 -15.36 30.19 27.80
CA ASP A 501 -14.35 30.83 26.96
C ASP A 501 -14.89 30.97 25.53
N GLY A 502 -15.74 31.98 25.34
CA GLY A 502 -16.37 32.28 24.06
C GLY A 502 -15.36 32.90 23.08
N ILE A 503 -14.90 32.14 22.10
CA ILE A 503 -14.35 32.71 20.87
C ILE A 503 -15.52 33.16 20.00
N GLN A 504 -15.68 34.47 19.96
CA GLN A 504 -16.64 35.22 19.17
C GLN A 504 -16.26 35.13 17.68
N GLY A 505 -16.80 34.15 16.96
CA GLY A 505 -16.81 34.12 15.49
C GLY A 505 -17.80 35.16 14.97
N GLY A 506 -17.32 36.37 14.68
CA GLY A 506 -18.13 37.47 14.18
C GLY A 506 -18.74 37.18 12.80
N VAL A 507 -20.05 36.98 12.76
CA VAL A 507 -20.85 37.11 11.52
C VAL A 507 -21.23 38.58 11.38
N ASN A 508 -20.58 39.28 10.45
CA ASN A 508 -21.03 40.57 9.97
C ASN A 508 -22.28 40.35 9.11
N ASP A 509 -23.45 40.66 9.66
CA ASP A 509 -24.70 40.75 8.90
C ASP A 509 -24.66 42.07 8.10
N GLY A 510 -24.27 41.94 6.83
CA GLY A 510 -24.16 43.03 5.87
C GLY A 510 -25.55 43.60 5.55
N THR A 511 -25.80 44.82 6.01
CA THR A 511 -26.96 45.61 5.65
C THR A 511 -26.83 46.05 4.19
N ASP A 512 -27.74 45.58 3.34
CA ASP A 512 -27.81 45.87 1.91
C ASP A 512 -28.48 47.25 1.69
N PRO A 513 -27.82 48.26 1.06
CA PRO A 513 -28.50 49.45 0.60
C PRO A 513 -28.93 49.28 -0.87
N ALA A 514 -30.24 49.36 -1.10
CA ALA A 514 -30.85 49.31 -2.43
C ALA A 514 -30.25 50.36 -3.41
N PRO A 515 -30.12 50.03 -4.71
CA PRO A 515 -29.63 50.97 -5.71
C PRO A 515 -30.74 51.94 -6.16
N SER A 516 -30.40 53.23 -6.15
CA SER A 516 -31.18 54.34 -6.69
C SER A 516 -31.28 54.28 -8.22
N SER A 517 -32.51 54.29 -8.73
CA SER A 517 -32.83 54.53 -10.14
C SER A 517 -33.33 55.97 -10.34
N ASP A 518 -32.64 56.72 -11.19
CA ASP A 518 -33.09 57.94 -11.88
C ASP A 518 -32.27 57.96 -13.19
N SER A 519 -32.77 58.19 -14.40
CA SER A 519 -33.89 59.04 -14.82
C SER A 519 -34.21 58.76 -16.29
N GLU A 520 -35.49 58.64 -16.66
CA GLU A 520 -35.97 59.04 -17.99
C GLU A 520 -37.35 59.72 -17.84
N SER A 521 -37.45 60.91 -18.42
CA SER A 521 -38.65 61.75 -18.57
C SER A 521 -38.54 62.40 -19.97
N PRO A 522 -39.59 63.02 -20.56
CA PRO A 522 -40.98 63.17 -20.11
C PRO A 522 -42.03 62.91 -21.23
N GLY A 523 -43.32 62.88 -20.86
CA GLY A 523 -44.41 63.12 -21.81
C GLY A 523 -45.80 62.72 -21.32
N GLY A 524 -46.71 63.69 -21.14
CA GLY A 524 -48.14 63.43 -21.01
C GLY A 524 -48.94 64.52 -20.28
N ASP A 525 -49.64 65.34 -21.06
CA ASP A 525 -50.55 66.43 -20.69
C ASP A 525 -51.71 66.04 -19.75
N GLY A 526 -52.28 67.05 -19.06
CA GLY A 526 -53.74 67.19 -19.01
C GLY A 526 -54.41 67.54 -17.69
N GLN A 527 -54.81 68.82 -17.60
CA GLN A 527 -55.87 69.45 -16.77
C GLN A 527 -55.55 69.90 -15.35
#